data_AF-A0A9D4J6A9-F1
#
_entry.id   AF-A0A9D4J6A9-F1
#
_cell.length_a   1.000
_cell.length_b   1.000
_cell.length_c   1.000
_cell.angle_alpha   90.00
_cell.angle_beta   90.00
_cell.angle_gamma   90.00
#
_symmetry.space_group_name_H-M   'P 1'
#
loop_
_entity.id
_entity.type
_entity.pdbx_description
1 polymer ?
#
loop_
_entity_poly.entity_id
_entity_poly.type
_entity_poly.pdbx_seq_one_letter_code
_entity_poly.pdbx_strand_id
1 'polypeptide(L)' 'MCMFQEGRLKHSDIGEVWSGYNKGLHDWLLRLTEEFDLTFELPDQGVNLVPCLLPETRPKV' A
#
# COMPACT_ATOMS: atom_id res chain seq x y z
N MET A 1 3.24 15.16 3.42
CA MET A 1 1.90 14.59 3.25
C MET A 1 2.07 13.08 3.30
N CYS A 2 1.55 12.39 4.33
CA CYS A 2 1.81 10.96 4.51
C CYS A 2 0.93 10.18 3.53
N MET A 3 1.54 9.44 2.59
CA MET A 3 0.83 8.74 1.51
C MET A 3 0.14 7.44 1.97
N PHE A 4 0.37 7.03 3.21
CA PHE A 4 -0.30 5.89 3.83
C PHE A 4 -1.31 6.43 4.85
N GLN A 5 -2.60 6.34 4.54
CA GLN A 5 -3.66 6.73 5.48
C GLN A 5 -4.21 5.49 6.17
N GLU A 6 -4.03 5.41 7.49
CA GLU A 6 -4.52 4.29 8.33
C GLU A 6 -4.08 2.91 7.81
N GLY A 7 -2.84 2.81 7.32
CA GLY A 7 -2.30 1.58 6.74
C GLY A 7 -2.90 1.20 5.39
N ARG A 8 -3.53 2.12 4.67
CA ARG A 8 -4.03 1.89 3.30
C ARG A 8 -3.10 2.54 2.29
N LEU A 9 -2.60 1.74 1.34
CA LEU A 9 -1.88 2.17 0.15
C LEU A 9 -2.81 2.07 -1.05
N LYS A 10 -3.27 3.21 -1.59
CA LYS A 10 -4.06 3.21 -2.84
C LYS A 10 -3.14 3.03 -4.03
N HIS A 11 -3.56 2.21 -5.00
CA HIS A 11 -2.80 2.03 -6.23
C HIS A 11 -2.69 3.34 -7.05
N SER A 12 -3.63 4.28 -6.87
CA SER A 12 -3.55 5.63 -7.45
C SER A 12 -2.36 6.43 -6.93
N ASP A 13 -1.90 6.15 -5.72
CA ASP A 13 -0.90 6.96 -5.00
C ASP A 13 0.51 6.35 -5.16
N ILE A 14 0.61 5.13 -5.69
CA ILE A 14 1.86 4.40 -5.97
C ILE A 14 2.86 5.24 -6.76
N GLY A 15 2.38 5.99 -7.76
CA GLY A 15 3.24 6.83 -8.58
C GLY A 15 3.93 7.95 -7.80
N GLU A 16 3.30 8.45 -6.74
CA GLU A 16 3.85 9.44 -5.82
C GLU A 16 4.78 8.77 -4.80
N VAL A 17 4.36 7.63 -4.21
CA VAL A 17 5.11 6.84 -3.23
C VAL A 17 6.47 6.41 -3.77
N TRP A 18 6.50 5.94 -5.02
CA TRP A 18 7.72 5.49 -5.70
C TRP A 18 8.17 6.47 -6.78
N SER A 19 7.94 7.77 -6.59
CA SER A 19 8.34 8.83 -7.53
C SER A 19 9.84 8.85 -7.86
N GLY A 20 10.69 8.32 -6.98
CA GLY A 20 12.13 8.14 -7.22
C GLY A 20 12.51 6.93 -8.09
N TYR A 21 11.56 6.04 -8.39
CA TYR A 21 11.77 4.83 -9.19
C TYR A 21 11.11 4.98 -10.57
N ASN A 22 11.61 4.21 -11.55
CA ASN A 22 11.02 4.16 -12.89
C ASN A 22 9.55 3.69 -12.79
N LYS A 23 8.64 4.41 -13.45
CA LYS A 23 7.20 4.07 -13.50
C LYS A 23 6.93 2.64 -13.96
N GLY A 24 7.73 2.12 -14.89
CA GLY A 24 7.60 0.73 -15.35
C GLY A 24 7.91 -0.32 -14.29
N LEU A 25 8.49 0.07 -13.15
CA LEU A 25 8.78 -0.81 -12.01
C LEU A 25 7.75 -0.72 -10.89
N HIS A 26 6.83 0.25 -10.93
CA HIS A 26 5.91 0.51 -9.82
C HIS A 26 5.05 -0.72 -9.48
N ASP A 27 4.44 -1.35 -10.48
CA ASP A 27 3.65 -2.57 -10.27
C ASP A 27 4.51 -3.73 -9.76
N TRP A 28 5.77 -3.80 -10.19
CA TRP A 28 6.68 -4.85 -9.73
C TRP A 28 7.11 -4.64 -8.27
N LEU A 29 7.33 -3.38 -7.87
CA LEU A 29 7.60 -3.03 -6.48
C LEU A 29 6.40 -3.36 -5.58
N LEU A 30 5.17 -3.11 -6.04
CA LEU A 30 3.96 -3.52 -5.31
C LEU A 30 3.90 -5.05 -5.13
N ARG A 31 4.16 -5.80 -6.20
CA ARG A 31 4.19 -7.27 -6.12
C ARG A 31 5.27 -7.79 -5.20
N LEU A 32 6.42 -7.13 -5.14
CA LEU A 32 7.44 -7.48 -4.14
C LEU A 32 6.93 -7.25 -2.72
N THR A 33 6.22 -6.16 -2.45
CA THR A 33 5.70 -5.93 -1.10
C THR A 33 4.63 -6.96 -0.73
N GLU A 34 3.89 -7.49 -1.70
CA GLU A 34 2.96 -8.62 -1.50
C GLU A 34 3.70 -9.93 -1.24
N GLU A 35 4.69 -10.28 -2.05
CA GLU A 35 5.46 -11.54 -1.94
C GLU A 35 6.20 -11.67 -0.59
N PHE A 36 6.63 -10.56 -0.01
CA PHE A 36 7.32 -10.52 1.28
C PHE A 36 6.38 -10.22 2.46
N ASP A 37 5.06 -10.37 2.28
CA ASP A 37 4.03 -10.18 3.32
C ASP A 37 4.06 -8.77 3.97
N LEU A 38 4.60 -7.77 3.26
CA LEU A 38 4.63 -6.39 3.72
C LEU A 38 3.31 -5.68 3.45
N THR A 39 2.60 -6.09 2.41
CA THR A 39 1.31 -5.52 2.04
C THR A 39 0.34 -6.59 1.53
N PHE A 40 -0.96 -6.36 1.74
CA PHE A 40 -2.00 -7.32 1.36
C PHE A 40 -3.07 -6.63 0.51
N GLU A 41 -3.28 -7.10 -0.70
CA GLU A 41 -4.31 -6.55 -1.60
C GLU A 41 -5.73 -6.75 -1.01
N LEU A 42 -6.54 -5.70 -1.09
CA LEU A 42 -7.97 -5.77 -0.87
C LEU A 42 -8.68 -6.01 -2.22
N PRO A 43 -9.38 -7.15 -2.40
CA PRO A 43 -10.02 -7.49 -3.66
C PRO A 43 -10.94 -6.38 -4.16
N ASP A 44 -10.83 -6.08 -5.46
CA ASP A 44 -11.66 -5.12 -6.19
C ASP A 44 -11.63 -3.66 -5.68
N GLN A 45 -10.69 -3.32 -4.81
CA GLN A 45 -10.59 -1.96 -4.23
C GLN A 45 -9.45 -1.13 -4.80
N GLY A 46 -8.46 -1.74 -5.46
CA GLY A 46 -7.25 -1.03 -5.89
C GLY A 46 -6.47 -0.45 -4.70
N VAL A 47 -6.43 -1.20 -3.60
CA VAL A 47 -5.81 -0.81 -2.33
C VAL A 47 -5.08 -2.00 -1.74
N ASN A 48 -3.88 -1.76 -1.22
CA ASN A 48 -3.20 -2.71 -0.34
C ASN A 48 -3.23 -2.20 1.11
N LEU A 49 -3.41 -3.13 2.05
CA LEU A 49 -3.18 -2.88 3.46
C LEU A 49 -1.70 -3.02 3.78
N VAL A 50 -1.18 -2.11 4.59
CA VAL A 50 0.18 -2.10 5.12
C VAL A 50 0.07 -2.35 6.63
N PRO A 51 0.24 -3.60 7.11
CA PRO A 51 -0.06 -3.97 8.49
C PRO A 51 0.68 -3.13 9.53
N CYS A 52 1.96 -2.82 9.25
CA CYS A 52 2.81 -2.04 10.14
C CYS A 52 2.36 -0.58 10.32
N LEU A 53 1.40 -0.12 9.51
CA LEU A 53 0.86 1.24 9.55
C LEU A 53 -0.64 1.26 9.90
N LEU A 54 -1.23 0.10 10.22
CA LEU A 54 -2.60 0.03 10.70
C LEU A 54 -2.71 0.74 12.07
N PRO A 55 -3.85 1.40 12.34
CA PRO A 55 -4.08 1.97 13.65
C PRO A 55 -4.14 0.87 14.71
N GLU A 56 -3.55 1.14 15.88
CA GLU A 56 -3.63 0.24 17.03
C GLU A 56 -5.03 0.24 17.69
N THR A 57 -5.87 1.21 17.33
CA THR A 57 -7.24 1.29 17.83
C THR A 57 -8.07 0.14 17.27
N ARG A 58 -8.73 -0.59 18.16
CA ARG A 58 -9.68 -1.64 17.73
C ARG A 58 -10.81 -1.01 16.90
N PRO A 59 -11.28 -1.71 15.85
CA PRO A 59 -12.47 -1.32 15.12
C PRO A 59 -13.66 -1.19 16.08
N LYS A 60 -14.45 -0.13 15.93
CA LYS A 60 -15.75 -0.03 16.59
C LYS A 60 -16.73 -0.84 15.74
N VAL A 61 -17.31 -1.85 16.37
CA VAL A 61 -18.33 -2.75 15.78
C VAL A 61 -19.59 -1.95 15.48
#